data_AF-A0A3G9IYS2-F1
#
_entry.id   AF-A0A3G9IYS2-F1
#
_cell.length_a   1.000
_cell.length_b   1.000
_cell.length_c   1.000
_cell.angle_alpha   90.00
_cell.angle_beta   90.00
_cell.angle_gamma   90.00
#
_symmetry.space_group_name_H-M   'P 1'
#
loop_
_entity.id
_entity.type
_entity.pdbx_description
1 polymer ?
#
loop_
_entity_poly.entity_id
_entity_poly.type
_entity_poly.pdbx_seq_one_letter_code
_entity_poly.pdbx_strand_id
1 'polypeptide(L)'
;MNQNDFKSIAKVRCGSENGTGFLINETTLITARHVIDDNLDPNELKPVFIIFENNIEIQATVIFPNEPYVGVDFSILSLPEGGGYSPTLPLSIQGLELNENWQAFGFPDTQKDRGQPFRGTILQVFDESEECDFDLDLACEIPVITDPKFITHGASGSPIVVNRAIVGIMKDKPAGGGIIGATSIKRCLPILRAMNISVSIRDISYSEIESSSALSVDGMTIFERQYDSEKEIVMGLIEDFPPETHPILMESLIQSIEIIMKTDAEKLRTFFQRYRHPFNGLSTVSGIEQLLELITILRCGYKELSFIHNDINANLSLDENEELFANLIFSTKRHAKMPELVLDLFREKAATATGKKELRRGEALFPFPLILDNCSKKKESNICRRCQNEFSFEDILIDFTKVNEQGYFQGLEENNYKSLDGTKVLCGDCIRTLYNHVTNLEELKFHVREMNNFD
;
A
#
# COMPACT_ATOMS: atom_id res chain seq x y z
N MET A 1 25.62 -6.38 19.65
CA MET A 1 25.20 -5.50 20.75
C MET A 1 26.19 -5.60 21.88
N ASN A 2 26.47 -4.45 22.51
CA ASN A 2 27.33 -4.32 23.67
C ASN A 2 26.49 -3.86 24.88
N GLN A 3 27.05 -3.91 26.11
CA GLN A 3 26.32 -3.52 27.33
C GLN A 3 25.74 -2.10 27.30
N ASN A 4 26.42 -1.15 26.63
CA ASN A 4 25.91 0.21 26.50
C ASN A 4 24.65 0.28 25.64
N ASP A 5 24.48 -0.65 24.69
CA ASP A 5 23.31 -0.66 23.81
C ASP A 5 22.04 -1.01 24.61
N PHE A 6 22.16 -1.84 25.64
CA PHE A 6 21.05 -2.24 26.51
C PHE A 6 20.48 -1.08 27.34
N LYS A 7 21.27 -0.04 27.63
CA LYS A 7 20.81 1.13 28.40
C LYS A 7 19.75 1.95 27.67
N SER A 8 19.68 1.83 26.35
CA SER A 8 18.67 2.48 25.51
C SER A 8 17.39 1.65 25.38
N ILE A 9 17.32 0.47 26.01
CA ILE A 9 16.18 -0.45 25.95
C ILE A 9 15.48 -0.44 27.30
N ALA A 10 14.15 -0.36 27.28
CA ALA A 10 13.30 -0.20 28.44
C ALA A 10 12.13 -1.20 28.42
N LYS A 11 11.54 -1.42 29.59
CA LYS A 11 10.23 -2.07 29.71
C LYS A 11 9.15 -1.05 29.37
N VAL A 12 8.11 -1.52 28.69
CA VAL A 12 6.90 -0.77 28.40
C VAL A 12 5.75 -1.44 29.12
N ARG A 13 4.97 -0.67 29.86
CA ARG A 13 3.80 -1.15 30.59
C ARG A 13 2.59 -0.31 30.22
N CYS A 14 1.54 -0.97 29.74
CA CYS A 14 0.27 -0.32 29.44
C CYS A 14 -0.86 -1.22 29.92
N GLY A 15 -1.57 -0.82 30.97
CA GLY A 15 -2.65 -1.62 31.54
C GLY A 15 -2.18 -3.01 31.98
N SER A 16 -2.73 -4.05 31.32
CA SER A 16 -2.37 -5.46 31.54
C SER A 16 -1.21 -5.94 30.68
N GLU A 17 -0.90 -5.21 29.61
CA GLU A 17 0.15 -5.54 28.66
C GLU A 17 1.53 -5.12 29.16
N ASN A 18 2.51 -5.98 28.90
CA ASN A 18 3.93 -5.72 29.14
C ASN A 18 4.71 -5.97 27.86
N GLY A 19 5.71 -5.13 27.62
CA GLY A 19 6.56 -5.25 26.44
C GLY A 19 7.93 -4.63 26.65
N THR A 20 8.68 -4.61 25.57
CA THR A 20 9.98 -3.98 25.47
C THR A 20 9.90 -2.81 24.49
N GLY A 21 10.71 -1.79 24.70
CA GLY A 21 10.90 -0.74 23.70
C GLY A 21 12.32 -0.18 23.77
N PHE A 22 12.68 0.64 22.80
CA PHE A 22 14.03 1.18 22.69
C PHE A 22 14.03 2.62 22.20
N LEU A 23 14.97 3.41 22.72
CA LEU A 23 15.17 4.79 22.30
C LEU A 23 15.76 4.86 20.89
N ILE A 24 15.29 5.84 20.12
CA ILE A 24 15.86 6.23 18.83
C ILE A 24 16.46 7.64 18.84
N ASN A 25 16.12 8.40 19.88
CA ASN A 25 16.76 9.64 20.33
C ASN A 25 16.45 9.78 21.83
N GLU A 26 16.85 10.89 22.44
CA GLU A 26 16.71 11.07 23.90
C GLU A 26 15.26 11.07 24.38
N THR A 27 14.30 11.46 23.53
CA THR A 27 12.89 11.67 23.93
C THR A 27 11.91 10.78 23.18
N THR A 28 12.37 9.93 22.28
CA THR A 28 11.51 9.13 21.41
C THR A 28 11.87 7.65 21.53
N LEU A 29 10.85 6.85 21.83
CA LEU A 29 10.96 5.41 22.04
C LEU A 29 10.06 4.66 21.05
N ILE A 30 10.55 3.54 20.52
CA ILE A 30 9.81 2.62 19.67
C ILE A 30 9.46 1.36 20.45
N THR A 31 8.25 0.81 20.22
CA THR A 31 7.80 -0.49 20.73
C THR A 31 6.83 -1.15 19.73
N ALA A 32 6.32 -2.33 20.05
CA ALA A 32 5.24 -2.97 19.29
C ALA A 32 3.89 -2.29 19.61
N ARG A 33 2.97 -2.26 18.65
CA ARG A 33 1.67 -1.60 18.81
C ARG A 33 0.78 -2.30 19.81
N HIS A 34 0.70 -3.62 19.76
CA HIS A 34 -0.15 -4.36 20.69
C HIS A 34 0.20 -4.12 22.16
N VAL A 35 1.45 -3.76 22.45
CA VAL A 35 1.91 -3.41 23.82
C VAL A 35 1.22 -2.16 24.37
N ILE A 36 0.66 -1.30 23.51
CA ILE A 36 -0.04 -0.07 23.90
C ILE A 36 -1.52 -0.07 23.54
N ASP A 37 -2.11 -1.22 23.17
CA ASP A 37 -3.53 -1.31 22.78
C ASP A 37 -4.47 -0.84 23.89
N ASP A 38 -4.15 -1.13 25.15
CA ASP A 38 -4.86 -0.63 26.33
C ASP A 38 -4.85 0.92 26.42
N ASN A 39 -3.90 1.63 25.78
CA ASN A 39 -3.92 3.10 25.72
C ASN A 39 -4.84 3.63 24.62
N LEU A 40 -5.19 2.80 23.63
CA LEU A 40 -5.97 3.19 22.46
C LEU A 40 -7.44 2.76 22.56
N ASP A 41 -7.80 1.91 23.52
CA ASP A 41 -9.19 1.52 23.74
C ASP A 41 -10.01 2.72 24.25
N PRO A 42 -11.03 3.20 23.49
CA PRO A 42 -11.87 4.31 23.91
C PRO A 42 -12.65 4.04 25.21
N ASN A 43 -12.81 2.77 25.61
CA ASN A 43 -13.46 2.38 26.86
C ASN A 43 -12.49 2.32 28.04
N GLU A 44 -11.18 2.17 27.78
CA GLU A 44 -10.20 1.88 28.83
C GLU A 44 -8.83 2.52 28.59
N LEU A 45 -8.75 3.83 28.33
CA LEU A 45 -7.50 4.59 28.11
C LEU A 45 -6.46 4.47 29.25
N LYS A 46 -5.65 3.40 29.27
CA LYS A 46 -4.61 3.18 30.27
C LYS A 46 -3.36 4.00 29.96
N PRO A 47 -2.71 4.64 30.94
CA PRO A 47 -1.44 5.32 30.73
C PRO A 47 -0.32 4.34 30.34
N VAL A 48 0.63 4.81 29.53
CA VAL A 48 1.84 4.06 29.15
C VAL A 48 3.01 4.50 30.04
N PHE A 49 3.70 3.53 30.64
CA PHE A 49 4.88 3.76 31.47
C PHE A 49 6.12 3.07 30.88
N ILE A 50 7.24 3.77 30.94
CA ILE A 50 8.55 3.34 30.45
C ILE A 50 9.50 3.19 31.63
N ILE A 51 10.17 2.05 31.73
CA ILE A 51 11.03 1.69 32.85
C ILE A 51 12.40 1.27 32.34
N PHE A 52 13.40 2.12 32.57
CA PHE A 52 14.81 1.82 32.27
C PHE A 52 15.47 1.04 33.42
N GLU A 53 16.76 0.72 33.28
CA GLU A 53 17.56 -0.04 34.27
C GLU A 53 17.53 0.55 35.69
N ASN A 54 17.37 1.87 35.82
CA ASN A 54 17.28 2.55 37.11
C ASN A 54 15.93 2.33 37.84
N ASN A 55 14.99 1.58 37.24
CA ASN A 55 13.63 1.34 37.73
C ASN A 55 12.79 2.60 37.95
N ILE A 56 13.15 3.73 37.33
CA ILE A 56 12.31 4.92 37.33
C ILE A 56 11.22 4.73 36.28
N GLU A 57 9.96 4.86 36.68
CA GLU A 57 8.83 4.89 35.77
C GLU A 57 8.67 6.30 35.19
N ILE A 58 8.71 6.39 33.86
CA ILE A 58 8.46 7.61 33.11
C ILE A 58 7.15 7.42 32.36
N GLN A 59 6.17 8.31 32.59
CA GLN A 59 4.94 8.29 31.81
C GLN A 59 5.22 8.81 30.40
N ALA A 60 4.83 8.03 29.39
CA ALA A 60 5.00 8.38 27.98
C ALA A 60 3.67 8.78 27.33
N THR A 61 3.77 9.55 26.27
CA THR A 61 2.63 9.91 25.40
C THR A 61 2.73 9.11 24.11
N VAL A 62 1.64 8.46 23.69
CA VAL A 62 1.59 7.81 22.37
C VAL A 62 1.57 8.87 21.28
N ILE A 63 2.57 8.84 20.40
CA ILE A 63 2.65 9.67 19.18
C ILE A 63 2.04 8.90 17.99
N PHE A 64 2.21 7.57 17.96
CA PHE A 64 1.67 6.68 16.94
C PHE A 64 1.33 5.31 17.53
N PRO A 65 0.24 4.66 17.09
CA PRO A 65 -0.80 5.13 16.17
C PRO A 65 -1.87 6.00 16.86
N ASN A 66 -2.77 6.57 16.07
CA ASN A 66 -3.89 7.39 16.57
C ASN A 66 -5.19 6.60 16.76
N GLU A 67 -5.26 5.36 16.25
CA GLU A 67 -6.44 4.51 16.27
C GLU A 67 -6.11 3.08 16.69
N PRO A 68 -7.02 2.39 17.40
CA PRO A 68 -6.86 0.99 17.76
C PRO A 68 -7.05 0.07 16.55
N TYR A 69 -6.33 -1.05 16.54
CA TYR A 69 -6.34 -2.17 15.59
C TYR A 69 -6.08 -1.86 14.11
N VAL A 70 -5.49 -0.69 13.79
CA VAL A 70 -5.16 -0.30 12.41
C VAL A 70 -3.65 -0.23 12.19
N GLY A 71 -3.20 -0.79 11.06
CA GLY A 71 -1.85 -0.58 10.53
C GLY A 71 -0.81 -1.62 10.95
N VAL A 72 0.46 -1.23 10.86
CA VAL A 72 1.61 -2.06 11.22
C VAL A 72 1.73 -2.19 12.73
N ASP A 73 2.18 -3.33 13.25
CA ASP A 73 2.36 -3.57 14.69
C ASP A 73 3.59 -2.85 15.25
N PHE A 74 3.50 -1.52 15.26
CA PHE A 74 4.54 -0.56 15.53
C PHE A 74 3.99 0.63 16.30
N SER A 75 4.72 1.14 17.29
CA SER A 75 4.32 2.33 18.04
C SER A 75 5.49 3.23 18.39
N ILE A 76 5.21 4.53 18.39
CA ILE A 76 6.17 5.59 18.75
C ILE A 76 5.63 6.33 19.96
N LEU A 77 6.48 6.45 20.97
CA LEU A 77 6.17 7.06 22.25
C LEU A 77 7.09 8.27 22.49
N SER A 78 6.51 9.34 23.03
CA SER A 78 7.22 10.55 23.48
C SER A 78 7.50 10.46 24.97
N LEU A 79 8.71 10.79 25.38
CA LEU A 79 9.10 10.98 26.76
C LEU A 79 9.16 12.49 27.08
N PRO A 80 8.65 12.92 28.24
CA PRO A 80 8.62 14.34 28.62
C PRO A 80 10.01 14.96 28.85
N GLU A 81 10.98 14.16 29.32
CA GLU A 81 12.37 14.57 29.50
C GLU A 81 13.30 13.46 29.00
N GLY A 82 14.35 13.83 28.26
CA GLY A 82 15.34 12.89 27.75
C GLY A 82 16.17 12.33 28.89
N GLY A 83 15.79 11.15 29.41
CA GLY A 83 16.16 10.61 30.72
C GLY A 83 17.64 10.25 30.94
N GLY A 84 18.61 11.00 30.41
CA GLY A 84 20.04 10.71 30.52
C GLY A 84 20.48 9.45 29.75
N TYR A 85 19.56 8.86 28.98
CA TYR A 85 19.77 7.71 28.12
C TYR A 85 19.77 8.18 26.67
N SER A 86 20.81 7.83 25.93
CA SER A 86 20.90 8.12 24.50
C SER A 86 20.96 6.81 23.71
N PRO A 87 20.30 6.75 22.54
CA PRO A 87 20.43 5.60 21.65
C PRO A 87 21.88 5.44 21.19
N THR A 88 22.29 4.20 20.96
CA THR A 88 23.65 3.86 20.52
C THR A 88 23.66 3.18 19.15
N LEU A 89 22.51 2.70 18.67
CA LEU A 89 22.35 1.99 17.42
C LEU A 89 21.39 2.77 16.51
N PRO A 90 21.76 3.02 15.24
CA PRO A 90 20.86 3.66 14.29
C PRO A 90 19.79 2.69 13.81
N LEU A 91 18.63 3.22 13.45
CA LEU A 91 17.69 2.51 12.59
C LEU A 91 18.32 2.34 11.19
N SER A 92 18.20 1.16 10.59
CA SER A 92 18.69 0.93 9.24
C SER A 92 17.79 0.02 8.44
N ILE A 93 17.73 0.29 7.14
CA ILE A 93 17.24 -0.62 6.12
C ILE A 93 18.47 -1.12 5.37
N GLN A 94 18.59 -2.44 5.28
CA GLN A 94 19.65 -3.12 4.56
C GLN A 94 19.13 -4.40 3.93
N GLY A 95 19.78 -4.88 2.86
CA GLY A 95 19.50 -6.21 2.33
C GLY A 95 19.78 -7.24 3.42
N LEU A 96 18.74 -7.96 3.83
CA LEU A 96 18.84 -9.01 4.85
C LEU A 96 18.92 -10.36 4.15
N GLU A 97 19.92 -11.17 4.49
CA GLU A 97 20.14 -12.46 3.86
C GLU A 97 19.64 -13.61 4.74
N LEU A 98 19.25 -14.72 4.09
CA LEU A 98 18.93 -15.97 4.77
C LEU A 98 20.14 -16.45 5.57
N ASN A 99 19.91 -16.90 6.79
CA ASN A 99 20.89 -17.31 7.79
C ASN A 99 21.80 -16.19 8.34
N GLU A 100 21.51 -14.92 8.04
CA GLU A 100 22.24 -13.82 8.67
C GLU A 100 21.99 -13.78 10.18
N ASN A 101 23.03 -13.49 10.97
CA ASN A 101 22.94 -13.47 12.42
C ASN A 101 22.26 -12.19 12.92
N TRP A 102 21.32 -12.35 13.84
CA TRP A 102 20.66 -11.25 14.53
C TRP A 102 20.84 -11.34 16.05
N GLN A 103 20.71 -10.18 16.71
CA GLN A 103 20.74 -10.05 18.17
C GLN A 103 19.62 -9.12 18.62
N ALA A 104 19.07 -9.36 19.81
CA ALA A 104 18.15 -8.43 20.46
C ALA A 104 18.34 -8.48 21.98
N PHE A 105 17.70 -7.55 22.68
CA PHE A 105 17.58 -7.59 24.13
C PHE A 105 16.17 -7.17 24.51
N GLY A 106 15.57 -7.86 25.47
CA GLY A 106 14.19 -7.63 25.88
C GLY A 106 13.84 -8.15 27.25
N PHE A 107 12.61 -7.90 27.65
CA PHE A 107 12.07 -8.20 28.98
C PHE A 107 10.91 -9.22 28.90
N PRO A 108 11.18 -10.46 28.45
CA PRO A 108 10.18 -11.51 28.49
C PRO A 108 9.74 -11.79 29.93
N ASP A 109 8.54 -12.29 30.14
CA ASP A 109 7.96 -12.57 31.47
C ASP A 109 8.87 -13.43 32.35
N THR A 110 9.57 -14.38 31.72
CA THR A 110 10.56 -15.25 32.37
C THR A 110 11.73 -14.47 32.99
N GLN A 111 12.06 -13.30 32.43
CA GLN A 111 13.14 -12.39 32.87
C GLN A 111 12.67 -10.93 32.95
N LYS A 112 11.41 -10.69 33.33
CA LYS A 112 10.80 -9.35 33.28
C LYS A 112 11.55 -8.28 34.05
N ASP A 113 12.28 -8.66 35.10
CA ASP A 113 12.98 -7.72 35.97
C ASP A 113 14.35 -7.31 35.42
N ARG A 114 15.09 -8.26 34.84
CA ARG A 114 16.49 -8.08 34.44
C ARG A 114 16.69 -7.94 32.93
N GLY A 115 15.69 -8.35 32.17
CA GLY A 115 15.81 -8.55 30.73
C GLY A 115 16.81 -9.67 30.40
N GLN A 116 16.94 -9.98 29.13
CA GLN A 116 17.91 -10.94 28.65
C GLN A 116 18.22 -10.75 27.16
N PRO A 117 19.41 -11.19 26.71
CA PRO A 117 19.75 -11.19 25.31
C PRO A 117 19.00 -12.29 24.55
N PHE A 118 18.66 -11.97 23.30
CA PHE A 118 18.18 -12.89 22.29
C PHE A 118 19.19 -12.94 21.14
N ARG A 119 19.38 -14.09 20.52
CA ARG A 119 20.18 -14.25 19.29
C ARG A 119 19.73 -15.44 18.47
N GLY A 120 19.99 -15.37 17.18
CA GLY A 120 19.84 -16.49 16.26
C GLY A 120 20.04 -16.04 14.82
N THR A 121 19.29 -16.63 13.89
CA THR A 121 19.45 -16.42 12.45
C THR A 121 18.14 -16.04 11.77
N ILE A 122 18.24 -15.31 10.65
CA ILE A 122 17.09 -14.97 9.80
C ILE A 122 16.72 -16.21 8.99
N LEU A 123 15.50 -16.72 9.16
CA LEU A 123 15.00 -17.87 8.41
C LEU A 123 14.36 -17.46 7.09
N GLN A 124 13.66 -16.33 7.08
CA GLN A 124 12.98 -15.81 5.90
C GLN A 124 12.78 -14.30 6.04
N VAL A 125 12.89 -13.60 4.92
CA VAL A 125 12.45 -12.21 4.74
C VAL A 125 11.30 -12.28 3.76
N PHE A 126 10.11 -11.87 4.19
CA PHE A 126 8.93 -11.85 3.32
C PHE A 126 8.86 -10.53 2.58
N ASP A 127 8.48 -10.59 1.30
CA ASP A 127 8.12 -9.38 0.56
C ASP A 127 6.81 -8.82 1.13
N GLU A 128 6.60 -7.50 0.98
CA GLU A 128 5.43 -6.76 1.51
C GLU A 128 4.07 -7.27 1.01
N SER A 129 4.05 -8.27 0.12
CA SER A 129 2.87 -8.89 -0.48
C SER A 129 2.25 -10.05 0.29
N GLU A 130 2.80 -10.47 1.43
CA GLU A 130 2.22 -11.57 2.21
C GLU A 130 1.26 -11.09 3.31
N GLU A 131 0.14 -11.81 3.48
CA GLU A 131 -0.88 -11.67 4.54
C GLU A 131 -0.34 -12.00 5.96
N CYS A 132 0.95 -11.83 6.18
CA CYS A 132 1.63 -12.11 7.45
C CYS A 132 1.74 -10.84 8.30
N ASP A 133 1.40 -10.98 9.58
CA ASP A 133 1.49 -9.91 10.58
C ASP A 133 2.95 -9.46 10.84
N PHE A 134 3.92 -10.20 10.33
CA PHE A 134 5.36 -9.93 10.38
C PHE A 134 5.98 -10.18 9.00
N ASP A 135 7.13 -9.57 8.72
CA ASP A 135 7.87 -9.69 7.46
C ASP A 135 9.29 -10.25 7.66
N LEU A 136 9.64 -10.63 8.89
CA LEU A 136 10.86 -11.36 9.24
C LEU A 136 10.51 -12.61 10.05
N ASP A 137 10.92 -13.77 9.56
CA ASP A 137 10.90 -15.03 10.31
C ASP A 137 12.29 -15.29 10.91
N LEU A 138 12.36 -15.44 12.23
CA LEU A 138 13.61 -15.56 12.97
C LEU A 138 13.68 -16.88 13.73
N ALA A 139 14.76 -17.63 13.51
CA ALA A 139 15.17 -18.71 14.41
C ALA A 139 15.81 -18.08 15.66
N CYS A 140 15.36 -18.50 16.84
CA CYS A 140 15.95 -18.09 18.11
C CYS A 140 16.76 -19.24 18.72
N GLU A 141 18.07 -19.02 18.83
CA GLU A 141 19.00 -19.98 19.41
C GLU A 141 19.19 -19.75 20.92
N ILE A 142 19.15 -18.49 21.33
CA ILE A 142 19.15 -18.09 22.74
C ILE A 142 18.11 -16.99 22.93
N PRO A 143 17.23 -17.10 23.94
CA PRO A 143 16.98 -18.29 24.75
C PRO A 143 16.39 -19.44 23.91
N VAL A 144 16.31 -20.65 24.46
CA VAL A 144 15.62 -21.76 23.81
C VAL A 144 14.11 -21.55 23.95
N ILE A 145 13.49 -20.84 23.01
CA ILE A 145 12.06 -20.46 23.05
C ILE A 145 11.08 -21.62 22.86
N THR A 146 11.60 -22.80 22.51
CA THR A 146 10.83 -24.05 22.45
C THR A 146 10.71 -24.72 23.82
N ASP A 147 11.44 -24.25 24.85
CA ASP A 147 11.25 -24.70 26.23
C ASP A 147 9.88 -24.20 26.73
N PRO A 148 8.96 -25.09 27.13
CA PRO A 148 7.65 -24.70 27.66
C PRO A 148 7.69 -23.82 28.91
N LYS A 149 8.81 -23.78 29.64
CA LYS A 149 9.01 -22.91 30.80
C LYS A 149 9.37 -21.48 30.41
N PHE A 150 9.77 -21.28 29.16
CA PHE A 150 10.15 -19.99 28.65
C PHE A 150 8.94 -19.28 28.04
N ILE A 151 8.46 -18.24 28.72
CA ILE A 151 7.38 -17.37 28.27
C ILE A 151 8.01 -16.17 27.55
N THR A 152 7.74 -16.04 26.25
CA THR A 152 8.25 -14.98 25.36
C THR A 152 7.48 -13.66 25.51
N HIS A 153 6.24 -13.70 25.98
CA HIS A 153 5.43 -12.52 26.27
C HIS A 153 6.24 -11.48 27.05
N GLY A 154 6.12 -10.19 26.72
CA GLY A 154 7.00 -9.13 27.24
C GLY A 154 8.24 -8.82 26.40
N ALA A 155 8.69 -9.72 25.53
CA ALA A 155 9.79 -9.46 24.60
C ALA A 155 9.37 -8.66 23.36
N SER A 156 8.07 -8.58 23.06
CA SER A 156 7.55 -7.76 21.96
C SER A 156 8.02 -6.33 22.04
N GLY A 157 8.45 -5.77 20.91
CA GLY A 157 9.01 -4.43 20.80
C GLY A 157 10.54 -4.35 21.02
N SER A 158 11.21 -5.47 21.30
CA SER A 158 12.68 -5.53 21.32
C SER A 158 13.30 -5.18 19.97
N PRO A 159 14.41 -4.42 19.93
CA PRO A 159 15.10 -4.10 18.68
C PRO A 159 15.84 -5.33 18.14
N ILE A 160 15.58 -5.70 16.88
CA ILE A 160 16.36 -6.68 16.14
C ILE A 160 17.57 -5.97 15.53
N VAL A 161 18.76 -6.43 15.89
CA VAL A 161 20.04 -5.81 15.52
C VAL A 161 20.84 -6.74 14.62
N VAL A 162 21.19 -6.23 13.45
CA VAL A 162 22.08 -6.88 12.47
C VAL A 162 23.16 -5.86 12.09
N ASN A 163 24.43 -6.29 11.99
CA ASN A 163 25.55 -5.43 11.60
C ASN A 163 25.64 -4.06 12.33
N ARG A 164 25.33 -4.05 13.63
CA ARG A 164 25.28 -2.85 14.50
C ARG A 164 24.23 -1.80 14.09
N ALA A 165 23.18 -2.21 13.43
CA ALA A 165 22.01 -1.37 13.18
C ALA A 165 20.72 -2.10 13.54
N ILE A 166 19.71 -1.33 13.93
CA ILE A 166 18.38 -1.86 14.21
C ILE A 166 17.66 -2.02 12.87
N VAL A 167 17.31 -3.26 12.53
CA VAL A 167 16.69 -3.63 11.24
C VAL A 167 15.27 -4.14 11.38
N GLY A 168 14.81 -4.39 12.61
CA GLY A 168 13.43 -4.76 12.88
C GLY A 168 13.06 -4.65 14.36
N ILE A 169 11.82 -5.03 14.64
CA ILE A 169 11.18 -4.94 15.94
C ILE A 169 10.53 -6.29 16.21
N MET A 170 10.95 -6.93 17.29
CA MET A 170 10.49 -8.26 17.67
C MET A 170 8.99 -8.25 17.92
N LYS A 171 8.29 -9.25 17.39
CA LYS A 171 6.93 -9.60 17.79
C LYS A 171 6.98 -10.86 18.65
N ASP A 172 5.89 -11.12 19.36
CA ASP A 172 5.78 -12.38 20.08
C ASP A 172 5.71 -13.58 19.11
N LYS A 173 5.93 -14.76 19.66
CA LYS A 173 5.89 -16.04 18.97
C LYS A 173 4.51 -16.26 18.31
N PRO A 174 4.45 -16.56 17.01
CA PRO A 174 3.22 -17.00 16.35
C PRO A 174 2.67 -18.26 17.03
N ALA A 175 1.35 -18.35 17.18
CA ALA A 175 0.70 -19.47 17.86
C ALA A 175 1.16 -20.83 17.30
N GLY A 176 1.81 -21.64 18.14
CA GLY A 176 2.26 -23.01 17.79
C GLY A 176 3.67 -23.15 17.18
N GLY A 177 4.42 -22.07 16.96
CA GLY A 177 5.72 -22.10 16.26
C GLY A 177 6.98 -22.20 17.15
N GLY A 178 8.10 -22.65 16.60
CA GLY A 178 9.44 -22.60 17.21
C GLY A 178 10.25 -21.36 16.80
N ILE A 179 9.56 -20.31 16.35
CA ILE A 179 10.11 -19.13 15.67
C ILE A 179 9.67 -17.83 16.34
N ILE A 180 10.37 -16.74 16.04
CA ILE A 180 10.02 -15.38 16.43
C ILE A 180 9.69 -14.59 15.17
N GLY A 181 8.50 -13.98 15.12
CA GLY A 181 8.18 -13.00 14.07
C GLY A 181 8.80 -11.64 14.42
N ALA A 182 9.19 -10.86 13.42
CA ALA A 182 9.57 -9.46 13.61
C ALA A 182 9.05 -8.57 12.47
N THR A 183 8.77 -7.32 12.81
CA THR A 183 8.44 -6.26 11.83
C THR A 183 9.72 -5.54 11.44
N SER A 184 10.11 -5.56 10.18
CA SER A 184 11.30 -4.87 9.70
C SER A 184 11.15 -3.35 9.77
N ILE A 185 12.28 -2.65 9.92
CA ILE A 185 12.32 -1.18 9.81
C ILE A 185 11.91 -0.72 8.40
N LYS A 186 12.08 -1.58 7.38
CA LYS A 186 11.59 -1.34 6.02
C LYS A 186 10.08 -1.14 6.00
N ARG A 187 9.32 -2.03 6.64
CA ARG A 187 7.84 -1.95 6.73
C ARG A 187 7.36 -0.76 7.55
N CYS A 188 8.18 -0.27 8.49
CA CYS A 188 7.90 0.93 9.29
C CYS A 188 8.34 2.25 8.64
N LEU A 189 9.06 2.20 7.51
CA LEU A 189 9.66 3.37 6.85
C LEU A 189 8.69 4.52 6.56
N PRO A 190 7.41 4.31 6.17
CA PRO A 190 6.49 5.41 5.92
C PRO A 190 6.25 6.22 7.18
N ILE A 191 6.03 5.52 8.29
CA ILE A 191 5.67 6.11 9.58
C ILE A 191 6.88 6.85 10.13
N LEU A 192 8.06 6.23 10.05
CA LEU A 192 9.32 6.84 10.47
C LEU A 192 9.62 8.11 9.65
N ARG A 193 9.45 8.08 8.33
CA ARG A 193 9.62 9.26 7.46
C ARG A 193 8.61 10.35 7.75
N ALA A 194 7.33 10.00 7.94
CA ALA A 194 6.28 10.97 8.27
C ALA A 194 6.56 11.72 9.58
N MET A 195 7.27 11.08 10.52
CA MET A 195 7.67 11.67 11.78
C MET A 195 9.07 12.31 11.77
N ASN A 196 9.69 12.45 10.59
CA ASN A 196 11.06 12.95 10.42
C ASN A 196 12.11 12.18 11.25
N ILE A 197 11.90 10.87 11.43
CA ILE A 197 12.87 10.00 12.09
C ILE A 197 13.90 9.52 11.07
N SER A 198 15.17 9.77 11.37
CA SER A 198 16.29 9.36 10.52
C SER A 198 16.46 7.84 10.48
N VAL A 199 16.58 7.29 9.26
CA VAL A 199 16.85 5.87 9.01
C VAL A 199 18.02 5.77 8.03
N SER A 200 19.04 4.99 8.38
CA SER A 200 20.17 4.68 7.50
C SER A 200 19.74 3.70 6.42
N ILE A 201 20.21 3.87 5.18
CA ILE A 201 19.96 2.90 4.09
C ILE A 201 21.33 2.39 3.64
N ARG A 202 21.55 1.06 3.68
CA ARG A 202 22.85 0.42 3.35
C ARG A 202 22.62 -0.81 2.51
N ASP A 203 23.46 -1.04 1.51
CA ASP A 203 23.54 -2.32 0.77
C ASP A 203 22.17 -2.87 0.33
N ILE A 204 21.43 -2.07 -0.43
CA ILE A 204 20.22 -2.49 -1.14
C ILE A 204 20.45 -2.12 -2.60
N SER A 205 20.33 -3.08 -3.53
CA SER A 205 20.17 -2.70 -4.93
C SER A 205 18.92 -1.84 -5.04
N TYR A 206 18.99 -0.76 -5.82
CA TYR A 206 17.96 0.30 -5.89
C TYR A 206 16.52 -0.17 -6.17
N SER A 207 16.33 -1.44 -6.53
CA SER A 207 15.06 -2.12 -6.84
C SER A 207 14.16 -2.47 -5.64
N GLU A 208 14.62 -2.38 -4.38
CA GLU A 208 13.85 -2.90 -3.22
C GLU A 208 13.36 -1.83 -2.24
N ILE A 209 13.52 -0.53 -2.53
CA ILE A 209 13.06 0.58 -1.65
C ILE A 209 11.62 1.05 -2.00
N GLU A 210 11.05 0.56 -3.09
CA GLU A 210 9.77 1.02 -3.64
C GLU A 210 8.57 0.26 -3.11
N SER A 211 8.32 0.44 -1.83
CA SER A 211 6.99 0.28 -1.28
C SER A 211 6.98 1.02 0.02
N SER A 212 5.88 1.73 0.29
CA SER A 212 5.63 2.45 1.53
C SER A 212 6.01 3.97 1.52
N SER A 213 5.12 4.79 0.96
CA SER A 213 5.00 6.21 1.32
C SER A 213 3.57 6.69 1.10
N ALA A 214 2.96 7.32 2.12
CA ALA A 214 1.72 8.09 1.98
C ALA A 214 1.17 8.81 3.22
N LEU A 215 0.67 10.02 2.96
CA LEU A 215 -0.02 11.01 3.81
C LEU A 215 0.90 11.97 4.58
N SER A 216 0.92 13.28 4.35
CA SER A 216 0.23 14.16 3.41
C SER A 216 1.29 14.88 2.57
N VAL A 217 1.36 14.53 1.29
CA VAL A 217 2.28 15.13 0.36
C VAL A 217 1.43 15.69 -0.77
N ASP A 218 1.63 16.96 -1.09
CA ASP A 218 1.09 17.58 -2.29
C ASP A 218 1.31 16.60 -3.47
N GLY A 219 0.28 16.35 -4.29
CA GLY A 219 0.36 15.39 -5.39
C GLY A 219 1.56 15.63 -6.30
N MET A 220 2.03 16.88 -6.35
CA MET A 220 3.23 17.30 -7.04
C MET A 220 4.52 16.75 -6.40
N THR A 221 4.66 16.74 -5.07
CA THR A 221 5.87 16.23 -4.40
C THR A 221 5.98 14.71 -4.40
N ILE A 222 4.90 13.98 -4.68
CA ILE A 222 4.93 12.52 -4.87
C ILE A 222 5.48 12.21 -6.26
N PHE A 223 4.90 12.84 -7.28
CA PHE A 223 5.32 12.65 -8.66
C PHE A 223 6.77 13.09 -8.85
N GLU A 224 7.18 14.24 -8.30
CA GLU A 224 8.56 14.75 -8.38
C GLU A 224 9.61 13.84 -7.71
N ARG A 225 9.24 13.07 -6.69
CA ARG A 225 10.17 12.19 -5.96
C ARG A 225 10.37 10.81 -6.60
N GLN A 226 9.40 10.37 -7.41
CA GLN A 226 9.41 9.07 -8.08
C GLN A 226 9.58 9.19 -9.60
N TYR A 227 9.52 10.42 -10.10
CA TYR A 227 9.63 10.77 -11.51
C TYR A 227 10.73 10.01 -12.25
N ASP A 228 11.95 10.01 -11.70
CA ASP A 228 13.09 9.37 -12.37
C ASP A 228 12.95 7.85 -12.43
N SER A 229 12.43 7.19 -11.39
CA SER A 229 12.24 5.72 -11.42
C SER A 229 11.06 5.31 -12.29
N GLU A 230 9.92 5.98 -12.17
CA GLU A 230 8.72 5.72 -12.96
C GLU A 230 8.97 5.96 -14.46
N LYS A 231 9.74 6.99 -14.81
CA LYS A 231 10.14 7.24 -16.19
C LYS A 231 10.97 6.10 -16.75
N GLU A 232 11.95 5.58 -16.00
CA GLU A 232 12.79 4.46 -16.47
C GLU A 232 11.98 3.18 -16.69
N ILE A 233 10.98 2.91 -15.84
CA ILE A 233 10.07 1.77 -16.01
C ILE A 233 9.26 1.92 -17.32
N VAL A 234 8.67 3.10 -17.56
CA VAL A 234 7.93 3.34 -18.80
C VAL A 234 8.85 3.33 -20.02
N MET A 235 10.12 3.73 -19.87
CA MET A 235 11.10 3.58 -20.95
C MET A 235 11.32 2.10 -21.30
N GLY A 236 11.38 1.21 -20.31
CA GLY A 236 11.40 -0.24 -20.54
C GLY A 236 10.17 -0.74 -21.31
N LEU A 237 8.97 -0.25 -20.98
CA LEU A 237 7.77 -0.57 -21.76
C LEU A 237 7.87 -0.07 -23.22
N ILE A 238 8.45 1.10 -23.46
CA ILE A 238 8.62 1.63 -24.83
C ILE A 238 9.56 0.74 -25.64
N GLU A 239 10.58 0.15 -25.01
CA GLU A 239 11.51 -0.76 -25.69
C GLU A 239 10.81 -2.01 -26.26
N ASP A 240 9.70 -2.45 -25.65
CA ASP A 240 8.89 -3.57 -26.15
C ASP A 240 8.14 -3.24 -27.45
N PHE A 241 7.91 -1.94 -27.75
CA PHE A 241 7.26 -1.51 -28.98
C PHE A 241 8.21 -1.52 -30.18
N PRO A 242 7.68 -1.54 -31.43
CA PRO A 242 8.52 -1.43 -32.61
C PRO A 242 9.38 -0.15 -32.60
N PRO A 243 10.67 -0.20 -33.01
CA PRO A 243 11.57 0.95 -32.96
C PRO A 243 11.06 2.21 -33.66
N GLU A 244 10.24 2.07 -34.70
CA GLU A 244 9.62 3.19 -35.42
C GLU A 244 8.66 4.02 -34.56
N THR A 245 8.12 3.43 -33.49
CA THR A 245 7.17 4.09 -32.58
C THR A 245 7.86 4.79 -31.41
N HIS A 246 9.11 4.43 -31.09
CA HIS A 246 9.84 4.93 -29.91
C HIS A 246 9.91 6.46 -29.84
N PRO A 247 10.22 7.22 -30.91
CA PRO A 247 10.32 8.68 -30.81
C PRO A 247 9.01 9.33 -30.33
N ILE A 248 7.87 8.80 -30.79
CA ILE A 248 6.54 9.34 -30.47
C ILE A 248 6.07 8.90 -29.09
N LEU A 249 6.38 7.66 -28.70
CA LEU A 249 6.12 7.18 -27.34
C LEU A 249 6.95 7.97 -26.32
N MET A 250 8.21 8.25 -26.62
CA MET A 250 9.08 9.08 -25.77
C MET A 250 8.58 10.52 -25.68
N GLU A 251 8.16 11.12 -26.81
CA GLU A 251 7.50 12.44 -26.80
C GLU A 251 6.22 12.42 -25.97
N SER A 252 5.39 11.38 -26.11
CA SER A 252 4.14 11.19 -25.37
C SER A 252 4.39 11.03 -23.87
N LEU A 253 5.47 10.32 -23.48
CA LEU A 253 5.89 10.17 -22.10
C LEU A 253 6.27 11.54 -21.52
N ILE A 254 7.13 12.29 -22.21
CA ILE A 254 7.56 13.64 -21.78
C ILE A 254 6.34 14.55 -21.61
N GLN A 255 5.41 14.56 -22.57
CA GLN A 255 4.18 15.36 -22.46
C GLN A 255 3.26 14.89 -21.33
N SER A 256 3.17 13.58 -21.08
CA SER A 256 2.41 12.99 -19.97
C SER A 256 2.94 13.42 -18.60
N ILE A 257 4.27 13.41 -18.46
CA ILE A 257 4.95 13.95 -17.29
C ILE A 257 4.67 15.43 -17.14
N GLU A 258 4.84 16.21 -18.21
CA GLU A 258 4.63 17.65 -18.17
C GLU A 258 3.21 18.02 -17.76
N ILE A 259 2.18 17.29 -18.22
CA ILE A 259 0.81 17.59 -17.82
C ILE A 259 0.58 17.31 -16.34
N ILE A 260 1.14 16.22 -15.80
CA ILE A 260 1.01 15.89 -14.38
C ILE A 260 1.71 16.97 -13.54
N MET A 261 2.93 17.33 -13.92
CA MET A 261 3.71 18.38 -13.23
C MET A 261 3.08 19.77 -13.34
N LYS A 262 2.36 20.09 -14.43
CA LYS A 262 1.68 21.39 -14.57
C LYS A 262 0.29 21.42 -13.93
N THR A 263 -0.23 20.27 -13.49
CA THR A 263 -1.55 20.19 -12.87
C THR A 263 -1.48 20.69 -11.43
N ASP A 264 -2.42 21.55 -11.06
CA ASP A 264 -2.56 22.07 -9.70
C ASP A 264 -2.69 20.94 -8.66
N ALA A 265 -2.02 21.12 -7.52
CA ALA A 265 -1.97 20.18 -6.39
C ALA A 265 -3.34 19.61 -5.99
N GLU A 266 -4.35 20.47 -5.84
CA GLU A 266 -5.68 20.09 -5.39
C GLU A 266 -6.46 19.35 -6.48
N LYS A 267 -6.28 19.78 -7.74
CA LYS A 267 -6.84 19.08 -8.90
C LYS A 267 -6.25 17.69 -9.05
N LEU A 268 -4.93 17.55 -8.93
CA LEU A 268 -4.22 16.28 -9.01
C LEU A 268 -4.62 15.34 -7.85
N ARG A 269 -4.75 15.89 -6.64
CA ARG A 269 -5.27 15.16 -5.47
C ARG A 269 -6.69 14.63 -5.72
N THR A 270 -7.57 15.46 -6.27
CA THR A 270 -8.94 15.07 -6.62
C THR A 270 -8.96 14.00 -7.71
N PHE A 271 -8.07 14.10 -8.70
CA PHE A 271 -7.90 13.06 -9.71
C PHE A 271 -7.50 11.72 -9.06
N PHE A 272 -6.46 11.71 -8.22
CA PHE A 272 -5.99 10.48 -7.58
C PHE A 272 -7.02 9.82 -6.65
N GLN A 273 -7.85 10.62 -5.97
CA GLN A 273 -8.96 10.12 -5.16
C GLN A 273 -10.00 9.35 -5.99
N ARG A 274 -10.14 9.69 -7.27
CA ARG A 274 -11.11 9.07 -8.18
C ARG A 274 -10.49 7.98 -9.04
N TYR A 275 -9.21 8.13 -9.37
CA TYR A 275 -8.42 7.13 -10.07
C TYR A 275 -8.24 5.87 -9.24
N ARG A 276 -8.05 5.96 -7.92
CA ARG A 276 -7.84 4.80 -7.04
C ARG A 276 -9.14 4.31 -6.42
N HIS A 277 -9.43 3.02 -6.54
CA HIS A 277 -10.63 2.43 -5.96
C HIS A 277 -10.41 1.06 -5.27
N PRO A 278 -10.87 0.88 -4.01
CA PRO A 278 -11.37 1.92 -3.11
C PRO A 278 -10.26 2.91 -2.75
N PHE A 279 -10.62 4.18 -2.55
CA PHE A 279 -9.68 5.17 -2.05
C PHE A 279 -9.51 5.03 -0.54
N ASN A 280 -8.39 4.46 -0.13
CA ASN A 280 -7.92 4.35 1.24
C ASN A 280 -6.72 5.30 1.35
N GLY A 281 -6.93 6.50 1.92
CA GLY A 281 -5.94 7.60 1.91
C GLY A 281 -4.51 7.23 2.33
N LEU A 282 -4.32 6.09 2.99
CA LEU A 282 -3.06 5.50 3.46
C LEU A 282 -2.10 5.02 2.34
N SER A 283 -2.47 5.03 1.05
CA SER A 283 -1.58 4.69 -0.09
C SER A 283 -1.65 5.75 -1.21
N THR A 284 -0.88 6.82 -1.07
CA THR A 284 -0.78 7.93 -2.03
C THR A 284 0.10 7.63 -3.25
N VAL A 285 0.74 6.46 -3.35
CA VAL A 285 1.73 6.15 -4.42
C VAL A 285 1.32 5.04 -5.38
N SER A 286 0.49 4.08 -4.97
CA SER A 286 0.12 2.97 -5.86
C SER A 286 -0.57 3.45 -7.15
N GLY A 287 -0.24 2.88 -8.30
CA GLY A 287 -0.87 3.23 -9.57
C GLY A 287 -0.24 4.38 -10.37
N ILE A 288 0.84 5.04 -9.91
CA ILE A 288 1.44 6.15 -10.68
C ILE A 288 2.15 5.63 -11.94
N GLU A 289 2.95 4.57 -11.81
CA GLU A 289 3.52 3.80 -12.91
C GLU A 289 2.44 3.47 -13.95
N GLN A 290 1.37 2.80 -13.48
CA GLN A 290 0.29 2.31 -14.33
C GLN A 290 -0.46 3.47 -15.01
N LEU A 291 -0.65 4.58 -14.29
CA LEU A 291 -1.18 5.80 -14.88
C LEU A 291 -0.30 6.28 -16.03
N LEU A 292 1.01 6.43 -15.79
CA LEU A 292 1.98 6.95 -16.76
C LEU A 292 2.07 6.08 -18.01
N GLU A 293 2.14 4.76 -17.87
CA GLU A 293 2.14 3.83 -19.01
C GLU A 293 0.88 4.02 -19.87
N LEU A 294 -0.29 4.05 -19.23
CA LEU A 294 -1.56 4.14 -19.94
C LEU A 294 -1.73 5.48 -20.65
N ILE A 295 -1.45 6.61 -19.98
CA ILE A 295 -1.59 7.92 -20.62
C ILE A 295 -0.53 8.15 -21.70
N THR A 296 0.67 7.57 -21.57
CA THR A 296 1.72 7.62 -22.60
C THR A 296 1.26 6.93 -23.88
N ILE A 297 0.69 5.72 -23.76
CA ILE A 297 0.16 4.98 -24.92
C ILE A 297 -1.07 5.69 -25.50
N LEU A 298 -2.01 6.13 -24.65
CA LEU A 298 -3.22 6.82 -25.10
C LEU A 298 -2.90 8.11 -25.86
N ARG A 299 -1.91 8.89 -25.42
CA ARG A 299 -1.45 10.12 -26.10
C ARG A 299 -0.95 9.89 -27.53
N CYS A 300 -0.49 8.68 -27.85
CA CYS A 300 -0.11 8.38 -29.24
C CYS A 300 -1.31 8.50 -30.19
N GLY A 301 -2.52 8.13 -29.73
CA GLY A 301 -3.76 8.25 -30.50
C GLY A 301 -4.50 9.58 -30.32
N TYR A 302 -4.21 10.33 -29.26
CA TYR A 302 -4.93 11.57 -28.92
C TYR A 302 -3.99 12.71 -28.56
N LYS A 303 -4.11 13.83 -29.28
CA LYS A 303 -3.18 14.96 -29.14
C LYS A 303 -3.43 15.82 -27.91
N GLU A 304 -4.68 15.94 -27.46
CA GLU A 304 -5.13 16.89 -26.44
C GLU A 304 -5.63 16.18 -25.17
N LEU A 305 -4.88 15.18 -24.68
CA LEU A 305 -5.24 14.46 -23.46
C LEU A 305 -5.12 15.38 -22.23
N SER A 306 -6.17 15.49 -21.42
CA SER A 306 -6.25 16.35 -20.24
C SER A 306 -6.96 15.68 -19.04
N PHE A 307 -6.63 16.07 -17.81
CA PHE A 307 -7.29 15.54 -16.61
C PHE A 307 -8.60 16.28 -16.30
N ILE A 308 -9.63 15.52 -15.93
CA ILE A 308 -10.95 16.07 -15.58
C ILE A 308 -11.18 15.94 -14.08
N HIS A 309 -11.44 17.07 -13.43
CA HIS A 309 -11.57 17.14 -11.98
C HIS A 309 -13.00 17.38 -11.50
N ASN A 310 -13.88 17.89 -12.37
CA ASN A 310 -15.21 18.40 -12.01
C ASN A 310 -16.38 17.61 -12.62
N ASP A 311 -16.12 16.46 -13.24
CA ASP A 311 -17.13 15.59 -13.84
C ASP A 311 -17.12 14.23 -13.15
N ILE A 312 -18.26 13.71 -12.68
CA ILE A 312 -18.33 12.40 -12.01
C ILE A 312 -18.31 11.20 -12.97
N ASN A 313 -18.45 11.44 -14.27
CA ASN A 313 -18.57 10.43 -15.32
C ASN A 313 -17.22 10.09 -15.95
N ALA A 314 -16.25 11.00 -15.90
CA ALA A 314 -14.93 10.85 -16.46
C ALA A 314 -13.87 11.50 -15.56
N ASN A 315 -12.64 11.01 -15.65
CA ASN A 315 -11.47 11.66 -15.06
C ASN A 315 -10.37 11.98 -16.10
N LEU A 316 -10.60 11.59 -17.35
CA LEU A 316 -9.70 11.81 -18.47
C LEU A 316 -10.48 12.33 -19.68
N SER A 317 -10.02 13.44 -20.25
CA SER A 317 -10.34 13.85 -21.61
C SER A 317 -9.28 13.26 -22.53
N LEU A 318 -9.72 12.54 -23.56
CA LEU A 318 -8.84 12.02 -24.60
C LEU A 318 -8.71 13.04 -25.73
N ASP A 319 -9.84 13.56 -26.20
CA ASP A 319 -9.90 14.66 -27.16
C ASP A 319 -11.10 15.55 -26.85
N GLU A 320 -10.84 16.78 -26.38
CA GLU A 320 -11.89 17.74 -26.03
C GLU A 320 -12.71 18.17 -27.25
N ASN A 321 -12.13 18.17 -28.45
CA ASN A 321 -12.81 18.62 -29.67
C ASN A 321 -13.77 17.55 -30.21
N GLU A 322 -13.44 16.28 -29.98
CA GLU A 322 -14.26 15.14 -30.37
C GLU A 322 -15.18 14.65 -29.23
N GLU A 323 -15.21 15.37 -28.09
CA GLU A 323 -15.95 14.99 -26.87
C GLU A 323 -15.66 13.55 -26.41
N LEU A 324 -14.40 13.12 -26.55
CA LEU A 324 -13.95 11.79 -26.19
C LEU A 324 -13.42 11.76 -24.76
N PHE A 325 -14.11 11.01 -23.89
CA PHE A 325 -13.80 10.93 -22.47
C PHE A 325 -13.64 9.49 -22.01
N ALA A 326 -12.87 9.29 -20.94
CA ALA A 326 -12.73 8.00 -20.27
C ALA A 326 -12.69 8.16 -18.75
N ASN A 327 -13.04 7.07 -18.07
CA ASN A 327 -12.89 6.98 -16.62
C ASN A 327 -11.87 5.89 -16.30
N LEU A 328 -10.67 6.33 -15.94
CA LEU A 328 -9.54 5.48 -15.62
C LEU A 328 -9.57 5.10 -14.13
N ILE A 329 -9.55 3.82 -13.82
CA ILE A 329 -9.63 3.29 -12.45
C ILE A 329 -8.52 2.28 -12.22
N PHE A 330 -7.69 2.54 -11.21
CA PHE A 330 -6.74 1.60 -10.63
C PHE A 330 -7.33 0.96 -9.39
N SER A 331 -7.46 -0.37 -9.40
CA SER A 331 -7.90 -1.07 -8.20
C SER A 331 -6.79 -1.07 -7.14
N THR A 332 -7.09 -0.65 -5.92
CA THR A 332 -6.15 -0.79 -4.79
C THR A 332 -6.17 -2.20 -4.19
N LYS A 333 -7.17 -3.01 -4.55
CA LYS A 333 -7.25 -4.43 -4.21
C LYS A 333 -6.53 -5.24 -5.29
N ARG A 334 -5.46 -5.97 -4.93
CA ARG A 334 -4.78 -6.86 -5.88
C ARG A 334 -5.76 -7.92 -6.39
N HIS A 335 -5.69 -8.18 -7.70
CA HIS A 335 -6.53 -9.18 -8.37
C HIS A 335 -8.04 -8.97 -8.18
N ALA A 336 -8.49 -7.71 -8.05
CA ALA A 336 -9.91 -7.40 -8.02
C ALA A 336 -10.62 -7.98 -9.24
N LYS A 337 -11.75 -8.64 -9.04
CA LYS A 337 -12.58 -9.10 -10.16
C LYS A 337 -13.26 -7.89 -10.78
N MET A 338 -13.18 -7.73 -12.09
CA MET A 338 -13.76 -6.56 -12.77
C MET A 338 -15.27 -6.39 -12.49
N PRO A 339 -16.11 -7.44 -12.46
CA PRO A 339 -17.52 -7.28 -12.10
C PRO A 339 -17.76 -6.71 -10.71
N GLU A 340 -16.99 -7.17 -9.72
CA GLU A 340 -17.08 -6.70 -8.33
C GLU A 340 -16.68 -5.22 -8.25
N LEU A 341 -15.60 -4.85 -8.94
CA LEU A 341 -15.15 -3.45 -9.03
C LEU A 341 -16.19 -2.54 -9.70
N VAL A 342 -16.78 -2.97 -10.81
CA VAL A 342 -17.82 -2.20 -11.51
C VAL A 342 -19.08 -2.07 -10.65
N LEU A 343 -19.46 -3.11 -9.90
CA LEU A 343 -20.58 -3.05 -8.95
C LEU A 343 -20.33 -2.08 -7.80
N ASP A 344 -19.12 -2.07 -7.24
CA ASP A 344 -18.77 -1.14 -6.16
C ASP A 344 -18.82 0.31 -6.67
N LEU A 345 -18.22 0.59 -7.83
CA LEU A 345 -18.31 1.90 -8.50
C LEU A 345 -19.78 2.30 -8.79
N PHE A 346 -20.60 1.35 -9.24
CA PHE A 346 -22.02 1.56 -9.50
C PHE A 346 -22.76 2.00 -8.24
N ARG A 347 -22.55 1.29 -7.12
CA ARG A 347 -23.21 1.58 -5.84
C ARG A 347 -22.81 2.96 -5.32
N GLU A 348 -21.52 3.29 -5.37
CA GLU A 348 -21.03 4.62 -4.99
C GLU A 348 -21.69 5.71 -5.81
N LYS A 349 -21.76 5.53 -7.13
CA LYS A 349 -22.36 6.51 -8.03
C LYS A 349 -23.86 6.63 -7.84
N ALA A 350 -24.57 5.51 -7.72
CA ALA A 350 -26.01 5.45 -7.49
C ALA A 350 -26.40 6.08 -6.14
N ALA A 351 -25.49 6.17 -5.17
CA ALA A 351 -25.74 6.86 -3.91
C ALA A 351 -25.74 8.40 -4.05
N THR A 352 -25.04 8.95 -5.05
CA THR A 352 -24.93 10.40 -5.29
C THR A 352 -26.23 11.03 -5.79
N ALA A 353 -26.40 12.34 -5.60
CA ALA A 353 -27.58 13.07 -6.08
C ALA A 353 -27.72 13.01 -7.61
N THR A 354 -26.59 13.08 -8.34
CA THR A 354 -26.56 13.01 -9.80
C THR A 354 -26.87 11.60 -10.29
N GLY A 355 -26.25 10.56 -9.72
CA GLY A 355 -26.54 9.17 -10.10
C GLY A 355 -28.00 8.77 -9.83
N LYS A 356 -28.59 9.23 -8.71
CA LYS A 356 -30.04 9.04 -8.45
C LYS A 356 -30.92 9.69 -9.52
N LYS A 357 -30.49 10.82 -10.09
CA LYS A 357 -31.23 11.55 -11.12
C LYS A 357 -31.10 10.86 -12.48
N GLU A 358 -29.90 10.39 -12.84
CA GLU A 358 -29.63 9.61 -14.05
C GLU A 358 -30.44 8.30 -14.06
N LEU A 359 -30.40 7.54 -12.96
CA LEU A 359 -31.19 6.31 -12.80
C LEU A 359 -32.69 6.55 -12.95
N ARG A 360 -33.23 7.63 -12.36
CA ARG A 360 -34.65 8.00 -12.53
C ARG A 360 -35.04 8.35 -13.96
N ARG A 361 -34.07 8.76 -14.79
CA ARG A 361 -34.26 9.09 -16.21
C ARG A 361 -34.01 7.90 -17.14
N GLY A 362 -33.54 6.77 -16.60
CA GLY A 362 -33.12 5.62 -17.40
C GLY A 362 -31.83 5.88 -18.17
N GLU A 363 -31.02 6.86 -17.75
CA GLU A 363 -29.73 7.16 -18.35
C GLU A 363 -28.67 6.16 -17.84
N ALA A 364 -27.64 5.90 -18.66
CA ALA A 364 -26.53 5.05 -18.26
C ALA A 364 -25.70 5.74 -17.18
N LEU A 365 -25.37 5.03 -16.09
CA LEU A 365 -24.49 5.57 -15.05
C LEU A 365 -23.03 5.66 -15.50
N PHE A 366 -22.61 4.89 -16.49
CA PHE A 366 -21.27 4.98 -17.06
C PHE A 366 -21.38 5.28 -18.55
N PRO A 367 -21.60 6.55 -18.94
CA PRO A 367 -21.74 6.93 -20.34
C PRO A 367 -20.42 6.84 -21.12
N PHE A 368 -19.29 6.84 -20.39
CA PHE A 368 -17.95 6.76 -20.94
C PHE A 368 -17.29 5.42 -20.58
N PRO A 369 -16.28 4.98 -21.36
CA PRO A 369 -15.55 3.75 -21.12
C PRO A 369 -14.83 3.77 -19.77
N LEU A 370 -14.90 2.63 -19.07
CA LEU A 370 -14.11 2.36 -17.89
C LEU A 370 -12.81 1.66 -18.30
N ILE A 371 -11.68 2.29 -18.01
CA ILE A 371 -10.36 1.65 -18.17
C ILE A 371 -9.95 1.15 -16.79
N LEU A 372 -9.93 -0.16 -16.58
CA LEU A 372 -9.67 -0.80 -15.29
C LEU A 372 -8.26 -1.40 -15.25
N ASP A 373 -7.51 -1.06 -14.20
CA ASP A 373 -6.16 -1.56 -13.93
C ASP A 373 -6.07 -2.32 -12.60
N ASN A 374 -5.00 -3.10 -12.43
CA ASN A 374 -4.72 -3.96 -11.29
C ASN A 374 -5.84 -5.00 -11.01
N CYS A 375 -6.56 -5.40 -12.06
CA CYS A 375 -7.64 -6.37 -11.99
C CYS A 375 -7.15 -7.80 -12.26
N SER A 376 -7.95 -8.80 -11.86
CA SER A 376 -7.68 -10.20 -12.13
C SER A 376 -7.65 -10.51 -13.63
N LYS A 377 -6.67 -11.31 -14.06
CA LYS A 377 -6.54 -11.79 -15.45
C LYS A 377 -7.36 -13.06 -15.73
N LYS A 378 -8.12 -13.56 -14.75
CA LYS A 378 -8.95 -14.77 -14.91
C LYS A 378 -10.06 -14.51 -15.91
N LYS A 379 -10.19 -15.37 -16.93
CA LYS A 379 -11.20 -15.25 -18.00
C LYS A 379 -12.63 -15.14 -17.47
N GLU A 380 -12.95 -15.93 -16.44
CA GLU A 380 -14.28 -15.98 -15.80
C GLU A 380 -14.71 -14.66 -15.15
N SER A 381 -13.77 -13.76 -14.86
CA SER A 381 -14.01 -12.48 -14.21
C SER A 381 -13.50 -11.28 -15.01
N ASN A 382 -13.15 -11.50 -16.28
CA ASN A 382 -12.62 -10.48 -17.16
C ASN A 382 -13.72 -10.07 -18.14
N ILE A 383 -14.14 -8.81 -18.03
CA ILE A 383 -15.22 -8.23 -18.83
C ILE A 383 -14.70 -7.22 -19.85
N CYS A 384 -13.38 -7.18 -20.06
CA CYS A 384 -12.75 -6.31 -21.06
C CYS A 384 -13.20 -6.68 -22.46
N ARG A 385 -13.81 -5.74 -23.18
CA ARG A 385 -14.36 -5.93 -24.54
C ARG A 385 -13.31 -6.33 -25.57
N ARG A 386 -12.02 -6.05 -25.33
CA ARG A 386 -10.93 -6.33 -26.29
C ARG A 386 -10.36 -7.74 -26.14
N CYS A 387 -10.12 -8.20 -24.91
CA CYS A 387 -9.52 -9.52 -24.69
C CYS A 387 -10.54 -10.61 -24.29
N GLN A 388 -11.82 -10.26 -24.12
CA GLN A 388 -12.96 -11.17 -23.94
C GLN A 388 -14.19 -10.62 -24.70
N ASN A 389 -15.09 -11.49 -25.18
CA ASN A 389 -16.27 -11.09 -25.96
C ASN A 389 -17.60 -11.33 -25.23
N GLU A 390 -18.56 -10.44 -25.53
CA GLU A 390 -19.94 -10.30 -25.06
C GLU A 390 -20.22 -10.73 -23.61
N PHE A 391 -20.09 -9.74 -22.74
CA PHE A 391 -20.48 -9.84 -21.35
C PHE A 391 -21.91 -9.30 -21.17
N SER A 392 -22.82 -10.12 -20.65
CA SER A 392 -24.14 -9.69 -20.16
C SER A 392 -24.05 -9.48 -18.65
N PHE A 393 -24.17 -8.23 -18.21
CA PHE A 393 -24.10 -7.91 -16.78
C PHE A 393 -25.18 -8.65 -15.97
N GLU A 394 -26.33 -8.84 -16.60
CA GLU A 394 -27.42 -9.68 -16.10
C GLU A 394 -26.99 -11.14 -15.89
N ASP A 395 -26.26 -11.75 -16.84
CA ASP A 395 -25.81 -13.15 -16.73
C ASP A 395 -24.74 -13.36 -15.66
N ILE A 396 -23.81 -12.41 -15.46
CA ILE A 396 -22.84 -12.48 -14.34
C ILE A 396 -23.54 -12.28 -13.01
N LEU A 397 -24.52 -11.37 -12.89
CA LEU A 397 -25.30 -11.25 -11.65
C LEU A 397 -26.06 -12.53 -11.35
N ILE A 398 -26.64 -13.16 -12.37
CA ILE A 398 -27.32 -14.45 -12.26
C ILE A 398 -26.35 -15.56 -11.85
N ASP A 399 -25.12 -15.61 -12.37
CA ASP A 399 -24.15 -16.65 -12.02
C ASP A 399 -23.45 -16.41 -10.68
N PHE A 400 -23.18 -15.15 -10.29
CA PHE A 400 -22.66 -14.82 -8.95
C PHE A 400 -23.69 -15.03 -7.84
N THR A 401 -24.99 -14.89 -8.13
CA THR A 401 -26.07 -15.15 -7.17
C THR A 401 -26.38 -16.62 -6.97
N LYS A 402 -26.06 -17.49 -7.94
CA LYS A 402 -26.27 -18.96 -7.85
C LYS A 402 -25.28 -19.69 -6.94
N VAL A 403 -24.08 -19.15 -6.72
CA VAL A 403 -22.96 -19.89 -6.09
C VAL A 403 -22.89 -19.72 -4.56
N ASN A 404 -23.53 -18.71 -3.98
CA ASN A 404 -23.50 -18.50 -2.54
C ASN A 404 -24.81 -18.91 -1.87
N GLU A 405 -24.78 -20.06 -1.18
CA GLU A 405 -25.74 -20.39 -0.12
C GLU A 405 -25.81 -19.23 0.87
N GLN A 406 -26.98 -18.62 0.95
CA GLN A 406 -27.41 -17.65 1.98
C GLN A 406 -26.50 -16.42 2.17
N GLY A 407 -26.87 -15.32 1.50
CA GLY A 407 -26.76 -13.98 2.09
C GLY A 407 -25.78 -13.03 1.40
N TYR A 408 -26.22 -12.42 0.30
CA TYR A 408 -25.76 -11.07 -0.09
C TYR A 408 -26.88 -10.24 -0.71
N PHE A 409 -27.90 -10.92 -1.26
CA PHE A 409 -29.12 -10.31 -1.80
C PHE A 409 -30.29 -10.72 -0.90
N GLN A 410 -30.63 -9.90 0.11
CA GLN A 410 -31.92 -10.00 0.76
C GLN A 410 -32.95 -9.24 -0.08
N GLY A 411 -33.90 -9.99 -0.62
CA GLY A 411 -35.09 -9.44 -1.27
C GLY A 411 -35.03 -9.51 -2.79
N LEU A 412 -36.12 -9.96 -3.39
CA LEU A 412 -36.43 -9.78 -4.80
C LEU A 412 -36.48 -8.26 -5.10
N GLU A 413 -35.34 -7.64 -5.35
CA GLU A 413 -35.28 -6.34 -6.01
C GLU A 413 -35.49 -6.59 -7.51
N GLU A 414 -36.44 -5.89 -8.12
CA GLU A 414 -36.54 -5.81 -9.58
C GLU A 414 -35.15 -5.47 -10.14
N ASN A 415 -34.67 -6.23 -11.14
CA ASN A 415 -33.29 -6.19 -11.65
C ASN A 415 -32.87 -4.74 -12.01
N ASN A 416 -32.30 -4.04 -11.03
CA ASN A 416 -32.07 -2.59 -10.98
C ASN A 416 -30.70 -2.22 -11.58
N TYR A 417 -30.03 -3.20 -12.19
CA TYR A 417 -28.71 -3.08 -12.81
C TYR A 417 -28.72 -2.99 -14.33
N LYS A 418 -29.90 -2.94 -14.98
CA LYS A 418 -30.02 -2.78 -16.45
C LYS A 418 -29.26 -1.57 -17.01
N SER A 419 -29.05 -0.54 -16.21
CA SER A 419 -28.20 0.62 -16.57
C SER A 419 -26.72 0.27 -16.77
N LEU A 420 -26.28 -0.94 -16.38
CA LEU A 420 -24.91 -1.43 -16.56
C LEU A 420 -24.69 -2.15 -17.89
N ASP A 421 -25.75 -2.58 -18.59
CA ASP A 421 -25.63 -3.35 -19.85
C ASP A 421 -24.91 -2.56 -20.96
N GLY A 422 -24.91 -1.23 -20.89
CA GLY A 422 -24.18 -0.35 -21.82
C GLY A 422 -22.75 0.01 -21.36
N THR A 423 -22.29 -0.50 -20.21
CA THR A 423 -20.98 -0.12 -19.65
C THR A 423 -19.87 -0.74 -20.47
N LYS A 424 -19.04 0.11 -21.07
CA LYS A 424 -17.88 -0.30 -21.87
C LYS A 424 -16.68 -0.43 -20.94
N VAL A 425 -16.06 -1.61 -20.90
CA VAL A 425 -14.88 -1.88 -20.04
C VAL A 425 -13.68 -2.27 -20.89
N LEU A 426 -12.53 -1.65 -20.60
CA LEU A 426 -11.22 -2.00 -21.11
C LEU A 426 -10.29 -2.29 -19.93
N CYS A 427 -9.37 -3.24 -20.09
CA CYS A 427 -8.33 -3.47 -19.09
C CYS A 427 -7.02 -2.78 -19.48
N GLY A 428 -6.25 -2.32 -18.49
CA GLY A 428 -4.94 -1.69 -18.71
C GLY A 428 -3.96 -2.62 -19.44
N ASP A 429 -4.03 -3.93 -19.18
CA ASP A 429 -3.22 -4.94 -19.88
C ASP A 429 -3.40 -4.91 -21.41
N CYS A 430 -4.62 -4.72 -21.90
CA CYS A 430 -4.91 -4.62 -23.33
C CYS A 430 -4.26 -3.40 -23.98
N ILE A 431 -4.07 -2.33 -23.22
CA ILE A 431 -3.41 -1.11 -23.67
C ILE A 431 -1.88 -1.32 -23.67
N ARG A 432 -1.31 -1.87 -22.59
CA ARG A 432 0.14 -2.16 -22.49
C ARG A 432 0.61 -3.12 -23.56
N THR A 433 -0.17 -4.17 -23.85
CA THR A 433 0.22 -5.25 -24.77
C THR A 433 -0.02 -4.93 -26.24
N LEU A 434 -0.32 -3.67 -26.59
CA LEU A 434 -0.49 -3.24 -27.98
C LEU A 434 0.74 -3.52 -28.85
N TYR A 435 1.94 -3.54 -28.27
CA TYR A 435 3.16 -3.92 -29.00
C TYR A 435 3.06 -5.30 -29.69
N ASN A 436 2.23 -6.22 -29.18
CA ASN A 436 1.97 -7.51 -29.82
C ASN A 436 1.13 -7.41 -31.09
N HIS A 437 0.52 -6.25 -31.36
CA HIS A 437 -0.48 -6.04 -32.40
C HIS A 437 -0.09 -4.94 -33.39
N VAL A 438 1.04 -4.26 -33.19
CA VAL A 438 1.47 -3.13 -34.02
C VAL A 438 2.86 -3.40 -34.58
N THR A 439 3.06 -3.00 -35.83
CA THR A 439 4.36 -3.06 -36.51
C THR A 439 4.93 -1.68 -36.80
N ASN A 440 4.07 -0.66 -36.80
CA ASN A 440 4.41 0.71 -37.14
C ASN A 440 3.52 1.71 -36.37
N LEU A 441 3.85 3.00 -36.52
CA LEU A 441 3.16 4.10 -35.83
C LEU A 441 1.67 4.21 -36.20
N GLU A 442 1.32 4.02 -37.46
CA GLU A 442 -0.07 4.23 -37.91
C GLU A 442 -0.99 3.14 -37.35
N GLU A 443 -0.50 1.91 -37.24
CA GLU A 443 -1.19 0.82 -36.53
C GLU A 443 -1.36 1.10 -35.03
N LEU A 444 -0.33 1.67 -34.39
CA LEU A 444 -0.42 2.07 -32.98
C LEU A 444 -1.51 3.13 -32.77
N LYS A 445 -1.50 4.20 -33.56
CA LYS A 445 -2.54 5.26 -33.50
C LYS A 445 -3.92 4.70 -33.77
N PHE A 446 -4.03 3.83 -34.78
CA PHE A 446 -5.28 3.18 -35.14
C PHE A 446 -5.83 2.37 -33.97
N HIS A 447 -5.04 1.47 -33.39
CA HIS A 447 -5.50 0.62 -32.29
C HIS A 447 -5.76 1.40 -31.00
N VAL A 448 -5.04 2.49 -30.75
CA VAL A 448 -5.35 3.40 -29.63
C VAL A 448 -6.69 4.08 -29.83
N ARG A 449 -7.00 4.53 -31.05
CA ARG A 449 -8.28 5.16 -31.38
C ARG A 449 -9.43 4.18 -31.41
N GLU A 450 -9.22 2.98 -31.94
CA GLU A 450 -10.18 1.89 -31.95
C GLU A 450 -10.66 1.54 -30.53
N MET A 451 -9.78 1.68 -29.53
CA MET A 451 -10.16 1.47 -28.14
C MET A 451 -11.17 2.50 -27.61
N ASN A 452 -11.39 3.66 -28.25
CA ASN A 452 -12.52 4.54 -27.91
C ASN A 452 -13.56 4.75 -29.01
N ASN A 453 -13.30 4.26 -30.23
CA ASN A 453 -14.30 4.19 -31.29
C ASN A 453 -15.27 3.05 -30.98
N PHE A 454 -16.28 3.40 -30.19
CA PHE A 454 -17.32 2.49 -29.78
C PHE A 454 -18.63 2.82 -30.49
N ASP A 455 -18.63 2.65 -31.81
CA ASP A 455 -19.86 2.52 -32.59
C ASP A 455 -20.73 1.36 -32.06
#